data_AF-A0A2G2VP91-F1
#
_entry.id   AF-A0A2G2VP91-F1
#
_cell.length_a   1.000
_cell.length_b   1.000
_cell.length_c   1.000
_cell.angle_alpha   90.00
_cell.angle_beta   90.00
_cell.angle_gamma   90.00
#
_symmetry.space_group_name_H-M   'P 1'
#
loop_
_entity.id
_entity.type
_entity.pdbx_description
1 polymer ?
#
loop_
_entity_poly.entity_id
_entity_poly.type
_entity_poly.pdbx_seq_one_letter_code
_entity_poly.pdbx_strand_id
1 'polypeptide(L)'
;MFSDVHLPMGFKTPKFDKYEGHDDPMAHLRHYCNQLRGAGGKKELLMAYFGESLSSLALEWFVDQDIDKWSSWDDLANKFVQQFQYNVEMIPDKKSLTNMKKKKNNENFTEYAIR
;
A
#
# COMPACT_ATOMS: atom_id res chain seq x y z
N MET A 1 1.45 -17.12 -5.22
CA MET A 1 1.07 -17.73 -3.93
C MET A 1 2.29 -18.51 -3.42
N PHE A 2 2.75 -18.25 -2.18
CA PHE A 2 3.96 -18.86 -1.63
C PHE A 2 3.69 -20.31 -1.20
N SER A 3 3.88 -21.27 -2.11
CA SER A 3 3.51 -22.68 -1.92
C SER A 3 4.47 -23.48 -1.02
N ASP A 4 5.64 -22.93 -0.68
CA ASP A 4 6.70 -23.66 0.06
C ASP A 4 6.77 -23.35 1.57
N VAL A 5 5.75 -22.68 2.10
CA VAL A 5 5.74 -22.30 3.51
C VAL A 5 5.14 -23.42 4.35
N HIS A 6 6.00 -24.23 4.95
CA HIS A 6 5.60 -25.24 5.95
C HIS A 6 5.15 -24.57 7.25
N LEU A 7 3.84 -24.33 7.35
CA LEU A 7 3.21 -23.84 8.57
C LEU A 7 3.24 -24.93 9.67
N PRO A 8 3.60 -24.58 10.91
CA PRO A 8 3.48 -25.50 12.04
C PRO A 8 2.05 -26.00 12.19
N MET A 9 1.88 -27.28 12.55
CA MET A 9 0.57 -27.84 12.85
C MET A 9 -0.10 -27.03 13.97
N GLY A 10 -1.26 -26.44 13.69
CA GLY A 10 -2.00 -25.59 14.64
C GLY A 10 -1.67 -24.09 14.59
N PHE A 11 -0.85 -23.62 13.64
CA PHE A 11 -0.64 -22.19 13.41
C PHE A 11 -1.98 -21.52 13.06
N LYS A 12 -2.40 -20.58 13.89
CA LYS A 12 -3.54 -19.71 13.60
C LYS A 12 -3.02 -18.47 12.90
N THR A 13 -3.64 -18.12 11.78
CA THR A 13 -3.38 -16.83 11.13
C THR A 13 -3.54 -15.72 12.17
N PRO A 14 -2.50 -14.90 12.40
CA PRO A 14 -2.59 -13.80 13.35
C PRO A 14 -3.64 -12.82 12.86
N LYS A 15 -4.32 -12.16 13.79
CA LYS A 15 -5.09 -10.97 13.44
C LYS A 15 -4.08 -9.85 13.25
N PHE A 16 -4.12 -9.19 12.10
CA PHE A 16 -3.28 -8.04 11.81
C PHE A 16 -4.12 -6.77 11.82
N ASP A 17 -3.62 -5.75 12.50
CA ASP A 17 -4.06 -4.39 12.27
C ASP A 17 -3.85 -4.02 10.80
N LYS A 18 -4.89 -3.41 10.21
CA LYS A 18 -4.96 -3.14 8.78
C LYS A 18 -4.35 -1.78 8.47
N TYR A 19 -3.43 -1.76 7.51
CA TYR A 19 -2.90 -0.52 6.94
C TYR A 19 -3.71 -0.12 5.72
N GLU A 20 -4.21 1.11 5.73
CA GLU A 20 -5.05 1.64 4.65
C GLU A 20 -4.28 2.49 3.62
N GLY A 21 -3.06 2.93 3.94
CA GLY A 21 -2.22 3.75 3.06
C GLY A 21 -1.84 5.14 3.57
N HIS A 22 -2.32 5.55 4.75
CA HIS A 22 -2.26 6.94 5.22
C HIS A 22 -1.36 7.17 6.45
N ASP A 23 -1.12 6.13 7.23
CA ASP A 23 -0.34 6.21 8.47
C ASP A 23 1.17 6.06 8.19
N ASP A 24 2.00 6.07 9.23
CA ASP A 24 3.44 5.83 9.07
C ASP A 24 3.70 4.36 8.63
N PRO A 25 4.21 4.12 7.41
CA PRO A 25 4.49 2.78 6.92
C PRO A 25 5.58 2.07 7.73
N MET A 26 6.54 2.79 8.31
CA MET A 26 7.59 2.20 9.14
C MET A 26 7.02 1.72 10.48
N ALA A 27 6.10 2.48 11.07
CA ALA A 27 5.39 2.06 12.26
C ALA A 27 4.55 0.80 12.00
N HIS A 28 3.84 0.75 10.86
CA HIS A 28 3.08 -0.43 10.45
C HIS A 28 3.97 -1.67 10.31
N LEU A 29 5.09 -1.58 9.59
CA LEU A 29 6.01 -2.72 9.44
C LEU A 29 6.52 -3.25 10.78
N ARG A 30 6.91 -2.36 11.70
CA ARG A 30 7.35 -2.77 13.05
C ARG A 30 6.22 -3.48 13.80
N HIS A 31 5.01 -2.95 13.72
CA HIS A 31 3.85 -3.50 14.39
C HIS A 31 3.45 -4.87 13.80
N TYR A 32 3.38 -4.99 12.47
CA TYR A 32 3.16 -6.24 11.75
C TYR A 32 4.16 -7.34 12.15
N CYS A 33 5.46 -7.03 12.14
CA CYS A 33 6.51 -7.97 12.55
C CYS A 33 6.34 -8.45 14.00
N ASN A 34 5.91 -7.55 14.90
CA ASN A 34 5.64 -7.91 16.29
C ASN A 34 4.41 -8.81 16.44
N GLN A 35 3.32 -8.54 15.70
CA GLN A 35 2.11 -9.38 15.70
C GLN A 35 2.42 -10.80 15.20
N LEU A 36 3.16 -10.90 14.09
CA LEU A 36 3.58 -12.19 13.54
C LEU A 36 4.47 -12.97 14.51
N ARG A 37 5.45 -12.29 15.13
CA ARG A 37 6.32 -12.90 16.16
C ARG A 37 5.52 -13.37 17.37
N GLY A 38 4.55 -12.58 17.84
CA GLY A 38 3.70 -12.92 18.97
C GLY A 38 2.84 -14.17 18.74
N ALA A 39 2.51 -14.47 17.49
CA ALA A 39 1.78 -15.66 17.09
C ALA A 39 2.68 -16.89 16.79
N GLY A 40 3.99 -16.80 17.07
CA GLY A 40 4.95 -17.86 16.76
C GLY A 40 5.33 -17.95 15.28
N GLY A 41 5.08 -16.89 14.51
CA GLY A 41 5.44 -16.82 13.10
C GLY A 41 6.96 -16.65 12.89
N LYS A 42 7.43 -17.14 11.75
CA LYS A 42 8.85 -17.10 11.36
C LYS A 42 9.09 -16.07 10.24
N LYS A 43 10.37 -15.77 9.94
CA LYS A 43 10.74 -14.76 8.92
C LYS A 43 10.17 -15.12 7.54
N GLU A 44 10.07 -16.40 7.22
CA GLU A 44 9.55 -16.91 5.94
C GLU A 44 8.04 -16.62 5.77
N LEU A 45 7.32 -16.37 6.87
CA LEU A 45 5.89 -16.04 6.85
C LEU A 45 5.64 -14.57 6.52
N LEU A 46 6.67 -13.70 6.61
CA LEU A 46 6.48 -12.25 6.49
C LEU A 46 5.88 -11.85 5.15
N MET A 47 6.37 -12.40 4.05
CA MET A 47 5.84 -12.09 2.71
C MET A 47 4.48 -12.76 2.48
N ALA A 48 4.31 -13.99 2.97
CA ALA A 48 3.09 -14.77 2.78
C ALA A 48 1.85 -14.13 3.41
N TYR A 49 2.01 -13.49 4.57
CA TYR A 49 0.91 -12.85 5.29
C TYR A 49 0.86 -11.33 5.15
N PHE A 50 1.76 -10.72 4.38
CA PHE A 50 1.82 -9.26 4.32
C PHE A 50 0.51 -8.65 3.80
N GLY A 51 -0.08 -9.24 2.75
CA GLY A 51 -1.37 -8.81 2.21
C GLY A 51 -2.51 -8.87 3.24
N GLU A 52 -2.46 -9.79 4.22
CA GLU A 52 -3.43 -9.86 5.31
C GLU A 52 -3.32 -8.68 6.29
N SER A 53 -2.23 -7.92 6.27
CA SER A 53 -2.07 -6.68 7.04
C SER A 53 -2.51 -5.44 6.27
N LEU A 54 -2.94 -5.56 5.01
CA LEU A 54 -3.28 -4.42 4.16
C LEU A 54 -4.78 -4.36 3.88
N SER A 55 -5.23 -3.15 3.55
CA SER A 55 -6.61 -2.84 3.14
C SER A 55 -6.62 -1.63 2.21
N SER A 56 -7.74 -1.41 1.52
CA SER A 56 -7.98 -0.22 0.70
C SER A 56 -6.83 0.03 -0.30
N LEU A 57 -6.32 1.26 -0.38
CA LEU A 57 -5.25 1.67 -1.29
C LEU A 57 -3.98 0.83 -1.14
N ALA A 58 -3.66 0.42 0.09
CA ALA A 58 -2.47 -0.39 0.33
C ALA A 58 -2.61 -1.83 -0.22
N LEU A 59 -3.82 -2.40 -0.12
CA LEU A 59 -4.09 -3.72 -0.69
C LEU A 59 -4.12 -3.67 -2.22
N GLU A 60 -4.73 -2.65 -2.81
CA GLU A 60 -4.72 -2.43 -4.27
C GLU A 60 -3.28 -2.35 -4.81
N TRP A 61 -2.44 -1.51 -4.19
CA TRP A 61 -1.02 -1.42 -4.53
C TRP A 61 -0.32 -2.77 -4.46
N PHE A 62 -0.59 -3.56 -3.41
CA PHE A 62 0.07 -4.86 -3.20
C PHE A 62 -0.34 -5.90 -4.24
N VAL A 63 -1.61 -5.93 -4.65
CA VAL A 63 -2.10 -6.84 -5.71
C VAL A 63 -1.53 -6.45 -7.07
N ASP A 64 -1.33 -5.16 -7.31
CA ASP A 64 -0.68 -4.65 -8.54
C ASP A 64 0.82 -4.96 -8.59
N GLN A 65 1.44 -5.33 -7.46
CA GLN A 65 2.82 -5.76 -7.46
C GLN A 65 2.95 -7.18 -8.04
N ASP A 66 3.93 -7.36 -8.91
CA ASP A 66 4.32 -8.69 -9.39
C ASP A 66 5.07 -9.42 -8.28
N ILE A 67 4.34 -10.06 -7.36
CA ILE A 67 4.85 -10.71 -6.14
C ILE A 67 5.96 -11.73 -6.44
N ASP A 68 5.96 -12.34 -7.63
CA ASP A 68 6.96 -13.32 -8.04
C ASP A 68 8.34 -12.68 -8.31
N LYS A 69 8.42 -11.35 -8.45
CA LYS A 69 9.69 -10.61 -8.58
C LYS A 69 10.37 -10.32 -7.25
N TRP A 70 9.71 -10.55 -6.12
CA TRP A 70 10.22 -10.21 -4.80
C TRP A 70 10.83 -11.46 -4.18
N SER A 71 12.15 -11.49 -4.07
CA SER A 71 12.88 -12.63 -3.50
C SER A 71 13.11 -12.51 -2.00
N SER A 72 12.86 -11.35 -1.40
CA SER A 72 13.08 -11.11 0.01
C SER A 72 12.03 -10.19 0.64
N TRP A 73 11.78 -10.41 1.94
CA TRP A 73 10.99 -9.50 2.76
C TRP A 73 11.55 -8.08 2.75
N ASP A 74 12.88 -7.96 2.76
CA ASP A 74 13.57 -6.69 2.86
C ASP A 74 13.32 -5.84 1.60
N ASP A 75 13.26 -6.45 0.41
CA ASP A 75 12.88 -5.76 -0.83
C ASP A 75 11.43 -5.24 -0.78
N LEU A 76 10.49 -6.11 -0.40
CA LEU A 76 9.07 -5.77 -0.29
C LEU A 76 8.83 -4.64 0.71
N ALA A 77 9.45 -4.74 1.89
CA ALA A 77 9.36 -3.73 2.94
C ALA A 77 9.92 -2.38 2.48
N ASN A 78 11.07 -2.38 1.81
CA ASN A 78 11.69 -1.15 1.30
C ASN A 78 10.79 -0.45 0.28
N LYS A 79 10.17 -1.20 -0.64
CA LYS A 79 9.28 -0.63 -1.64
C LYS A 79 7.93 -0.20 -1.09
N PHE A 80 7.39 -0.93 -0.12
CA PHE A 80 6.22 -0.50 0.63
C PHE A 80 6.48 0.86 1.30
N VAL A 81 7.61 1.00 1.99
CA VAL A 81 8.00 2.27 2.59
C VAL A 81 8.15 3.34 1.52
N GLN A 82 8.87 3.09 0.42
CA GLN A 82 9.00 4.08 -0.66
C GLN A 82 7.66 4.52 -1.26
N GLN A 83 6.70 3.61 -1.40
CA GLN A 83 5.37 3.91 -1.94
C GLN A 83 4.58 4.83 -0.99
N PHE A 84 4.58 4.52 0.31
CA PHE A 84 3.69 5.17 1.27
C PHE A 84 4.35 6.24 2.14
N GLN A 85 5.68 6.31 2.18
CA GLN A 85 6.47 7.34 2.86
C GLN A 85 6.13 8.73 2.35
N TYR A 86 5.90 8.86 1.03
CA TYR A 86 5.56 10.13 0.39
C TYR A 86 4.05 10.42 0.40
N ASN A 87 3.18 9.42 0.58
CA ASN A 87 1.73 9.65 0.68
C ASN A 87 1.36 10.40 1.96
N VAL A 88 2.14 10.27 3.04
CA VAL A 88 1.93 11.04 4.28
C VAL A 88 2.11 12.55 4.06
N GLU A 89 2.96 12.97 3.11
CA GLU A 89 3.20 14.38 2.80
C GLU A 89 2.32 14.92 1.66
N MET A 90 1.80 14.03 0.80
CA MET A 90 1.07 14.42 -0.42
C MET A 90 -0.45 14.26 -0.35
N ILE A 91 -1.06 13.83 0.76
CA ILE A 91 -2.49 14.07 0.95
C ILE A 91 -2.65 15.60 1.09
N PRO A 92 -3.18 16.31 0.09
CA PRO A 92 -3.67 17.65 0.37
C PRO A 92 -4.80 17.41 1.35
N ASP A 93 -4.71 17.98 2.55
CA ASP A 93 -5.84 18.08 3.47
C ASP A 93 -7.10 18.29 2.63
N LYS A 94 -8.19 17.55 2.84
CA LYS A 94 -9.40 17.62 1.99
C LYS A 94 -9.93 19.06 1.82
N LYS A 95 -9.44 20.03 2.60
CA LYS A 95 -9.67 21.48 2.44
C LYS A 95 -8.82 22.19 1.38
N SER A 96 -7.74 21.58 0.86
CA SER A 96 -6.84 22.17 -0.15
C SER A 96 -7.30 21.95 -1.60
N LEU A 97 -8.39 21.20 -1.81
CA LEU A 97 -9.01 20.96 -3.12
C LEU A 97 -9.82 22.16 -3.67
N THR A 98 -9.48 23.40 -3.32
CA THR A 98 -10.15 24.59 -3.88
C THR A 98 -9.32 25.39 -4.90
N ASN A 99 -8.06 25.05 -5.17
CA ASN A 99 -7.20 25.92 -6.01
C ASN A 99 -6.83 25.43 -7.42
N MET A 100 -7.42 24.34 -7.94
CA MET A 100 -7.20 23.94 -9.35
C MET A 100 -8.46 23.90 -10.23
N LYS A 101 -9.58 24.50 -9.79
CA LYS A 101 -10.74 24.78 -10.66
C LYS A 101 -10.84 26.27 -11.05
N LYS A 102 -9.73 26.88 -11.50
CA LYS A 102 -9.76 28.14 -12.28
C LYS A 102 -8.56 28.23 -13.23
N LYS A 103 -8.43 27.31 -14.18
CA LYS A 103 -7.89 27.66 -15.51
C LYS A 103 -9.03 27.56 -16.51
N LYS A 104 -9.93 28.54 -16.39
CA LYS A 104 -11.06 28.75 -17.27
C LYS A 104 -10.52 29.35 -18.58
N ASN A 105 -10.77 28.63 -19.66
CA ASN A 105 -10.90 29.10 -21.04
C ASN A 105 -9.67 29.73 -21.69
N ASN A 106 -8.89 28.91 -22.38
CA ASN A 106 -8.25 29.34 -23.63
C ASN A 106 -8.32 28.21 -24.67
N GLU A 107 -9.53 27.69 -24.90
CA GLU A 107 -9.83 26.97 -26.14
C GLU A 107 -10.46 27.98 -27.08
N ASN A 108 -9.60 28.51 -27.96
CA ASN A 108 -9.96 29.37 -29.07
C ASN A 108 -10.73 28.54 -30.11
N PHE A 109 -12.05 28.49 -30.02
CA PHE A 109 -12.91 27.98 -31.09
C PHE A 109 -13.33 29.16 -32.00
N THR A 110 -12.42 29.58 -32.88
CA THR A 110 -12.79 30.16 -34.19
C THR A 110 -13.44 29.04 -35.01
N GLU A 111 -14.45 29.21 -35.87
CA GLU A 111 -15.26 30.33 -36.33
C GLU A 111 -16.18 29.69 -37.37
N TYR A 112 -17.50 29.70 -37.18
CA TYR A 112 -18.45 29.49 -38.29
C TYR A 112 -19.73 30.26 -38.00
N ALA A 113 -19.88 31.42 -38.65
CA ALA A 113 -21.16 32.08 -38.82
C ALA A 113 -21.46 32.19 -40.32
N ILE A 114 -22.57 31.56 -40.69
CA ILE A 114 -23.21 31.55 -42.01
C ILE A 114 -23.70 32.97 -42.33
N ARG A 115 -23.42 33.46 -43.54
CA ARG A 115 -24.34 34.36 -44.26
C ARG A 115 -24.22 34.15 -45.75
#